data_AF-A0A1F4TLI5-F1
#
_entry.id   AF-A0A1F4TLI5-F1
#
_cell.length_a   1.000
_cell.length_b   1.000
_cell.length_c   1.000
_cell.angle_alpha   90.00
_cell.angle_beta   90.00
_cell.angle_gamma   90.00
#
_symmetry.space_group_name_H-M   'P 1'
#
loop_
_entity.id
_entity.type
_entity.pdbx_description
1 polymer ?
#
loop_
_entity_poly.entity_id
_entity_poly.type
_entity_poly.pdbx_seq_one_letter_code
_entity_poly.pdbx_strand_id
1 'polypeptide(L)'
;MSATRVPKANRPPTPQKVANLRATFTQYEVTLRGKTARSLAVLQPATVEKVGEFARNLGVCEVVLSQAAALRIERIDPNRITLTDLAACVKAVGPEGKQELVLDLDSLQQVKRNPFKILRTIAMDVFMLTFPKLGRKVANKKYSFAFCVHPRKFQDVINGFPMIKIVPNIFGLREAVLKRLPPFRLSEITLNGETGILMCVGWDRGMFEKSEIKHEAQVEKNKKQENDLNQAQKKIVRMAVLAKRWGVEYIGLGALLPRYSNYGYCLHPGEQDKITKDQEEIAGLTVTTGHAYTVLVISKMVNKLRETILAVRAEKKPSVPAKEPIVAIVGAAGSTGACSARKAAADGARNILLVDMEKKTKVARLDSLKKELEGIYEGLTVEISTSVEALKGADIVVVVSSAPNVIIKSEHLKDGCFVVDDTQPVNVCPQISIERKGHVQVLKVLAPVKGIFPRYRFDRHTPLTDYVFTCLADLIMRVKTTLKKDTIGAVELEAVEELDRVTAENEIHVFGEDDFFGLGQEKVSIEDIKAIALFAA
;
A
#
# COMPACT_ATOMS: atom_id res chain seq x y z
N MET A 1 37.10 53.98 42.25
CA MET A 1 36.16 53.38 41.27
C MET A 1 35.96 51.93 41.69
N SER A 2 35.13 51.64 42.71
CA SER A 2 33.65 51.67 42.73
C SER A 2 33.04 50.50 41.94
N ALA A 3 32.29 49.56 42.54
CA ALA A 3 32.05 49.27 43.96
C ALA A 3 31.55 47.81 44.12
N THR A 4 31.75 47.20 45.30
CA THR A 4 31.42 45.77 45.54
C THR A 4 30.56 45.60 46.80
N ARG A 5 29.37 44.98 46.67
CA ARG A 5 28.43 44.54 47.75
C ARG A 5 27.84 45.71 48.58
N VAL A 6 26.81 45.57 49.44
CA VAL A 6 26.25 44.46 50.28
C VAL A 6 24.71 44.70 50.49
N PRO A 7 23.95 44.04 51.41
CA PRO A 7 23.47 42.64 51.55
C PRO A 7 21.94 42.43 51.31
N LYS A 8 21.41 41.22 51.60
CA LYS A 8 19.96 40.88 51.71
C LYS A 8 19.42 40.94 53.16
N ALA A 9 18.19 41.44 53.33
CA ALA A 9 17.22 41.22 54.43
C ALA A 9 15.86 41.90 54.02
N ASN A 10 14.63 41.62 54.52
CA ASN A 10 14.04 40.54 55.34
C ASN A 10 12.52 40.35 54.97
N ARG A 11 11.69 39.81 55.89
CA ARG A 11 10.20 39.68 55.84
C ARG A 11 9.49 40.71 56.80
N PRO A 12 8.14 40.72 57.01
CA PRO A 12 6.96 40.16 56.31
C PRO A 12 5.89 41.26 55.94
N PRO A 13 4.65 40.94 55.47
CA PRO A 13 3.48 40.88 56.40
C PRO A 13 2.27 39.98 55.99
N THR A 14 1.24 39.93 56.85
CA THR A 14 -0.13 39.35 56.72
C THR A 14 -1.08 40.12 57.68
N PRO A 15 -2.45 40.03 57.66
CA PRO A 15 -3.44 39.47 56.70
C PRO A 15 -4.68 40.42 56.41
N GLN A 16 -5.78 39.87 55.82
CA GLN A 16 -7.15 40.42 55.55
C GLN A 16 -7.42 41.01 54.13
N LYS A 17 -8.61 40.93 53.50
CA LYS A 17 -9.85 40.12 53.65
C LYS A 17 -10.64 40.07 52.31
N VAL A 18 -11.24 38.91 51.99
CA VAL A 18 -12.36 38.60 51.05
C VAL A 18 -12.67 39.52 49.85
N ALA A 19 -12.58 38.97 48.63
CA ALA A 19 -13.55 39.19 47.53
C ALA A 19 -13.57 37.98 46.56
N ASN A 20 -14.73 37.63 46.02
CA ASN A 20 -14.90 36.52 45.08
C ASN A 20 -14.25 36.83 43.72
N LEU A 21 -13.52 35.87 43.13
CA LEU A 21 -13.48 35.67 41.66
C LEU A 21 -12.82 34.33 41.28
N ARG A 22 -13.39 33.68 40.26
CA ARG A 22 -12.87 32.43 39.65
C ARG A 22 -11.70 32.75 38.72
N ALA A 23 -10.64 31.94 38.74
CA ALA A 23 -9.97 31.37 37.55
C ALA A 23 -8.69 30.60 37.95
N THR A 24 -8.60 29.33 37.55
CA THR A 24 -7.36 28.54 37.65
C THR A 24 -6.60 28.63 36.33
N PHE A 25 -5.35 29.11 36.34
CA PHE A 25 -4.48 29.12 35.15
C PHE A 25 -3.26 28.22 35.36
N THR A 26 -3.14 27.13 34.61
CA THR A 26 -1.93 26.29 34.55
C THR A 26 -1.03 26.77 33.41
N GLN A 27 0.27 26.99 33.63
CA GLN A 27 1.23 27.33 32.58
C GLN A 27 1.84 26.07 31.94
N TYR A 28 2.28 26.16 30.69
CA TYR A 28 3.10 25.15 30.01
C TYR A 28 4.38 25.82 29.48
N GLU A 29 5.49 25.09 29.51
CA GLU A 29 6.82 25.58 29.12
C GLU A 29 7.50 24.56 28.18
N VAL A 30 7.55 24.89 26.89
CA VAL A 30 8.17 24.00 25.88
C VAL A 30 9.61 24.45 25.64
N THR A 31 10.56 23.57 25.98
CA THR A 31 11.99 23.81 25.77
C THR A 31 12.51 22.98 24.60
N LEU A 32 12.96 23.66 23.54
CA LEU A 32 13.61 23.02 22.39
C LEU A 32 14.95 23.70 22.10
N ARG A 33 16.04 22.92 22.22
CA ARG A 33 17.44 23.36 21.97
C ARG A 33 17.84 24.64 22.73
N GLY A 34 17.41 24.78 23.99
CA GLY A 34 17.91 25.82 24.91
C GLY A 34 17.39 27.24 24.66
N LYS A 35 16.28 27.41 23.93
CA LYS A 35 15.54 28.67 23.88
C LYS A 35 14.07 28.42 24.22
N THR A 36 13.50 29.30 25.05
CA THR A 36 12.16 29.17 25.63
C THR A 36 11.33 30.39 25.25
N ALA A 37 10.06 30.19 24.90
CA ALA A 37 9.09 31.25 24.61
C ALA A 37 7.75 30.96 25.32
N ARG A 38 6.99 32.01 25.67
CA ARG A 38 5.77 31.91 26.50
C ARG A 38 4.60 32.72 25.89
N SER A 39 3.38 32.17 25.91
CA SER A 39 2.09 32.80 25.51
C SER A 39 0.89 32.09 26.18
N LEU A 40 -0.37 32.59 26.06
CA LEU A 40 -1.48 32.31 27.01
C LEU A 40 -2.92 32.35 26.41
N ALA A 41 -3.86 31.47 26.87
CA ALA A 41 -5.29 31.69 27.31
C ALA A 41 -6.33 30.46 27.23
N VAL A 42 -7.62 30.58 26.82
CA VAL A 42 -8.73 29.55 26.52
C VAL A 42 -9.79 29.91 25.37
N LEU A 43 -10.13 29.06 24.36
CA LEU A 43 -10.78 29.44 23.03
C LEU A 43 -12.34 29.56 22.89
N GLN A 44 -12.85 30.30 21.87
CA GLN A 44 -14.31 30.46 21.55
C GLN A 44 -14.93 29.37 20.63
N PRO A 45 -16.24 29.00 20.78
CA PRO A 45 -16.84 27.82 20.13
C PRO A 45 -16.93 27.86 18.60
N ALA A 46 -17.33 28.98 17.99
CA ALA A 46 -17.47 29.07 16.53
C ALA A 46 -16.13 28.96 15.78
N THR A 47 -15.01 29.19 16.48
CA THR A 47 -13.66 28.96 15.97
C THR A 47 -13.28 27.47 16.00
N VAL A 48 -13.76 26.73 16.99
CA VAL A 48 -13.48 25.30 17.17
C VAL A 48 -14.08 24.45 16.05
N GLU A 49 -15.31 24.76 15.64
CA GLU A 49 -16.02 24.02 14.58
C GLU A 49 -15.31 24.14 13.22
N LYS A 50 -14.91 25.36 12.85
CA LYS A 50 -14.11 25.63 11.63
C LYS A 50 -12.70 25.04 11.67
N VAL A 51 -12.04 25.03 12.84
CA VAL A 51 -10.73 24.38 12.99
C VAL A 51 -10.86 22.87 12.86
N GLY A 52 -11.92 22.25 13.40
CA GLY A 52 -12.21 20.83 13.19
C GLY A 52 -12.47 20.50 11.72
N GLU A 53 -13.25 21.32 11.02
CA GLU A 53 -13.56 21.14 9.60
C GLU A 53 -12.32 21.30 8.69
N PHE A 54 -11.47 22.29 8.99
CA PHE A 54 -10.21 22.52 8.27
C PHE A 54 -9.16 21.43 8.56
N ALA A 55 -9.10 20.92 9.79
CA ALA A 55 -8.24 19.79 10.16
C ALA A 55 -8.66 18.49 9.44
N ARG A 56 -9.96 18.22 9.34
CA ARG A 56 -10.52 17.11 8.55
C ARG A 56 -10.12 17.21 7.07
N ASN A 57 -10.24 18.38 6.46
CA ASN A 57 -9.83 18.62 5.06
C ASN A 57 -8.32 18.48 4.82
N LEU A 58 -7.48 18.58 5.87
CA LEU A 58 -6.03 18.39 5.79
C LEU A 58 -5.56 16.96 6.10
N GLY A 59 -6.48 16.05 6.44
CA GLY A 59 -6.15 14.66 6.79
C GLY A 59 -5.61 14.48 8.21
N VAL A 60 -5.93 15.39 9.13
CA VAL A 60 -5.70 15.19 10.57
C VAL A 60 -6.82 14.28 11.08
N CYS A 61 -6.46 13.11 11.63
CA CYS A 61 -7.42 12.04 11.85
C CYS A 61 -8.43 12.28 12.98
N GLU A 62 -8.08 13.06 14.02
CA GLU A 62 -9.02 13.36 15.10
C GLU A 62 -8.68 14.66 15.84
N VAL A 63 -9.71 15.34 16.35
CA VAL A 63 -9.64 16.49 17.26
C VAL A 63 -10.66 16.24 18.36
N VAL A 64 -10.22 15.66 19.49
CA VAL A 64 -11.10 15.35 20.61
C VAL A 64 -11.25 16.57 21.51
N LEU A 65 -12.48 17.04 21.69
CA LEU A 65 -12.83 18.12 22.62
C LEU A 65 -13.28 17.51 23.95
N SER A 66 -12.48 17.69 25.00
CA SER A 66 -12.98 17.46 26.37
C SER A 66 -13.88 18.64 26.80
N GLN A 67 -14.71 18.43 27.83
CA GLN A 67 -15.61 19.47 28.38
C GLN A 67 -14.89 20.74 28.91
N ALA A 68 -13.55 20.76 28.92
CA ALA A 68 -12.72 21.92 29.28
C ALA A 68 -12.02 22.56 28.06
N ALA A 69 -12.75 22.77 26.95
CA ALA A 69 -12.33 23.57 25.78
C ALA A 69 -10.90 23.27 25.26
N ALA A 70 -10.53 21.98 25.26
CA ALA A 70 -9.17 21.52 24.99
C ALA A 70 -9.05 20.84 23.62
N LEU A 71 -8.48 21.55 22.64
CA LEU A 71 -8.12 21.08 21.30
C LEU A 71 -6.80 20.29 21.33
N ARG A 72 -6.87 18.96 21.11
CA ARG A 72 -5.70 18.08 21.02
C ARG A 72 -5.46 17.71 19.56
N ILE A 73 -4.22 17.88 19.07
CA ILE A 73 -3.83 17.52 17.70
C ILE A 73 -2.83 16.36 17.78
N GLU A 74 -3.23 15.18 17.30
CA GLU A 74 -2.45 13.95 17.53
C GLU A 74 -1.57 13.53 16.34
N ARG A 75 -1.74 14.13 15.14
CA ARG A 75 -0.94 13.83 13.93
C ARG A 75 -0.84 15.01 12.95
N ILE A 76 0.31 15.14 12.27
CA ILE A 76 0.60 16.15 11.23
C ILE A 76 1.38 15.49 10.07
N ASP A 77 1.12 15.85 8.80
CA ASP A 77 1.97 15.46 7.66
C ASP A 77 3.05 16.53 7.35
N PRO A 78 4.33 16.26 7.63
CA PRO A 78 5.42 17.22 7.44
C PRO A 78 5.83 17.43 5.97
N ASN A 79 5.20 16.75 5.00
CA ASN A 79 5.46 16.96 3.56
C ASN A 79 4.45 17.90 2.90
N ARG A 80 3.46 18.41 3.66
CA ARG A 80 2.42 19.36 3.21
C ARG A 80 2.41 20.70 3.96
N ILE A 81 3.04 20.79 5.13
CA ILE A 81 2.98 21.96 6.02
C ILE A 81 4.39 22.33 6.50
N THR A 82 4.80 23.58 6.34
CA THR A 82 6.08 24.10 6.87
C THR A 82 5.93 24.69 8.27
N LEU A 83 7.05 24.92 8.96
CA LEU A 83 7.05 25.62 10.26
C LEU A 83 6.48 27.05 10.18
N THR A 84 6.57 27.70 9.02
CA THR A 84 6.00 29.02 8.77
C THR A 84 4.48 28.95 8.63
N ASP A 85 3.97 27.92 7.96
CA ASP A 85 2.53 27.67 7.83
C ASP A 85 1.91 27.30 9.19
N LEU A 86 2.62 26.49 9.99
CA LEU A 86 2.24 26.17 11.36
C LEU A 86 2.21 27.41 12.26
N ALA A 87 3.17 28.33 12.11
CA ALA A 87 3.21 29.60 12.84
C ALA A 87 2.14 30.62 12.36
N ALA A 88 1.74 30.58 11.09
CA ALA A 88 0.63 31.35 10.56
C ALA A 88 -0.72 30.86 11.15
N CYS A 89 -0.91 29.54 11.23
CA CYS A 89 -2.07 28.93 11.91
C CYS A 89 -2.16 29.37 13.39
N VAL A 90 -1.03 29.44 14.10
CA VAL A 90 -1.00 29.89 15.51
C VAL A 90 -1.35 31.38 15.68
N LYS A 91 -1.13 32.22 14.65
CA LYS A 91 -1.47 33.66 14.69
C LYS A 91 -2.92 33.99 14.33
N ALA A 92 -3.57 33.17 13.51
CA ALA A 92 -4.95 33.41 13.06
C ALA A 92 -6.01 33.05 14.12
N VAL A 93 -5.62 32.25 15.12
CA VAL A 93 -6.48 31.77 16.19
C VAL A 93 -6.34 32.74 17.37
N GLY A 94 -7.25 33.72 17.39
CA GLY A 94 -7.25 34.84 18.34
C GLY A 94 -7.36 34.42 19.80
N PRO A 95 -7.24 35.38 20.75
CA PRO A 95 -7.25 35.07 22.16
C PRO A 95 -8.62 34.47 22.47
N GLU A 96 -8.65 33.26 22.97
CA GLU A 96 -7.80 32.87 24.09
C GLU A 96 -7.35 31.37 23.86
N GLY A 97 -6.18 30.83 24.32
CA GLY A 97 -5.88 29.37 24.16
C GLY A 97 -4.74 28.70 25.00
N LYS A 98 -5.01 27.54 25.67
CA LYS A 98 -4.03 26.61 26.30
C LYS A 98 -4.46 25.13 26.23
N GLN A 99 -3.76 24.37 25.39
CA GLN A 99 -3.60 22.91 25.53
C GLN A 99 -2.13 22.54 25.36
N GLU A 100 -1.73 21.36 25.83
CA GLU A 100 -0.39 20.82 25.62
C GLU A 100 -0.40 19.85 24.42
N LEU A 101 0.37 20.19 23.39
CA LEU A 101 0.50 19.40 22.16
C LEU A 101 1.72 18.46 22.29
N VAL A 102 1.50 17.16 22.44
CA VAL A 102 2.58 16.17 22.48
C VAL A 102 2.85 15.64 21.07
N LEU A 103 3.88 16.20 20.43
CA LEU A 103 4.38 15.73 19.14
C LEU A 103 5.42 14.62 19.34
N ASP A 104 5.14 13.42 18.84
CA ASP A 104 6.13 12.35 18.74
C ASP A 104 7.24 12.75 17.74
N LEU A 105 8.41 13.07 18.29
CA LEU A 105 9.57 13.53 17.54
C LEU A 105 10.25 12.40 16.74
N ASP A 106 10.05 11.12 17.09
CA ASP A 106 10.62 10.00 16.33
C ASP A 106 9.84 9.73 15.03
N SER A 107 8.53 10.01 15.03
CA SER A 107 7.73 10.09 13.80
C SER A 107 8.16 11.26 12.91
N LEU A 108 8.46 12.43 13.48
CA LEU A 108 8.99 13.59 12.74
C LEU A 108 10.42 13.37 12.19
N GLN A 109 11.26 12.58 12.86
CA GLN A 109 12.60 12.23 12.38
C GLN A 109 12.58 11.44 11.05
N GLN A 110 11.47 10.81 10.67
CA GLN A 110 11.36 10.06 9.41
C GLN A 110 11.53 10.95 8.16
N VAL A 111 11.37 12.28 8.28
CA VAL A 111 11.60 13.24 7.19
C VAL A 111 13.08 13.33 6.78
N LYS A 112 14.02 12.91 7.65
CA LYS A 112 15.43 12.74 7.31
C LYS A 112 15.89 11.31 7.59
N ARG A 113 15.70 10.44 6.58
CA ARG A 113 16.38 9.12 6.50
C ARG A 113 17.87 9.28 6.85
N ASN A 114 18.29 8.79 8.01
CA ASN A 114 19.70 8.78 8.38
C ASN A 114 20.43 7.75 7.49
N PRO A 115 21.29 8.18 6.54
CA PRO A 115 21.90 7.26 5.58
C PRO A 115 22.84 6.26 6.27
N PHE A 116 23.44 6.62 7.39
CA PHE A 116 24.31 5.74 8.18
C PHE A 116 23.52 4.60 8.83
N LYS A 117 22.26 4.80 9.23
CA LYS A 117 21.41 3.74 9.78
C LYS A 117 21.10 2.69 8.72
N ILE A 118 20.73 3.12 7.50
CA ILE A 118 20.47 2.22 6.37
C ILE A 118 21.75 1.49 5.95
N LEU A 119 22.89 2.18 5.88
CA LEU A 119 24.18 1.56 5.56
C LEU A 119 24.59 0.51 6.59
N ARG A 120 24.35 0.76 7.89
CA ARG A 120 24.58 -0.22 8.96
C ARG A 120 23.67 -1.44 8.83
N THR A 121 22.41 -1.27 8.46
CA THR A 121 21.49 -2.39 8.18
C THR A 121 22.01 -3.27 7.05
N ILE A 122 22.42 -2.67 5.93
CA ILE A 122 23.02 -3.40 4.80
C ILE A 122 24.34 -4.07 5.16
N ALA A 123 25.22 -3.39 5.90
CA ALA A 123 26.48 -4.00 6.34
C ALA A 123 26.22 -5.25 7.21
N MET A 124 25.22 -5.21 8.08
CA MET A 124 24.78 -6.36 8.88
C MET A 124 24.15 -7.47 8.02
N ASP A 125 23.35 -7.11 7.02
CA ASP A 125 22.69 -8.08 6.12
C ASP A 125 23.70 -8.77 5.18
N VAL A 126 24.67 -8.01 4.66
CA VAL A 126 25.84 -8.53 3.93
C VAL A 126 26.64 -9.46 4.82
N PHE A 127 26.96 -9.04 6.06
CA PHE A 127 27.68 -9.87 7.02
C PHE A 127 26.92 -11.17 7.35
N MET A 128 25.59 -11.12 7.47
CA MET A 128 24.75 -12.30 7.69
C MET A 128 24.69 -13.22 6.46
N LEU A 129 24.77 -12.69 5.25
CA LEU A 129 24.90 -13.46 4.02
C LEU A 129 26.28 -14.14 3.90
N THR A 130 27.37 -13.43 4.23
CA THR A 130 28.75 -13.94 4.12
C THR A 130 29.13 -14.89 5.26
N PHE A 131 28.72 -14.62 6.49
CA PHE A 131 29.16 -15.35 7.69
C PHE A 131 27.96 -15.90 8.51
N PRO A 132 27.13 -16.83 7.96
CA PRO A 132 25.86 -17.24 8.56
C PRO A 132 25.91 -17.68 10.02
N LYS A 133 26.94 -18.44 10.43
CA LYS A 133 27.09 -18.92 11.81
C LYS A 133 27.40 -17.79 12.80
N LEU A 134 28.16 -16.79 12.37
CA LEU A 134 28.54 -15.65 13.22
C LEU A 134 27.44 -14.58 13.20
N GLY A 135 26.88 -14.28 12.03
CA GLY A 135 25.70 -13.42 11.86
C GLY A 135 24.52 -13.85 12.73
N ARG A 136 24.19 -15.14 12.79
CA ARG A 136 23.14 -15.67 13.68
C ARG A 136 23.45 -15.51 15.18
N LYS A 137 24.74 -15.48 15.59
CA LYS A 137 25.14 -15.20 16.98
C LYS A 137 25.10 -13.71 17.33
N VAL A 138 25.32 -12.83 16.36
CA VAL A 138 25.25 -11.36 16.52
C VAL A 138 23.80 -10.83 16.37
N ALA A 139 22.92 -11.60 15.75
CA ALA A 139 21.51 -11.29 15.55
C ALA A 139 20.68 -11.46 16.84
N ASN A 140 20.71 -10.45 17.72
CA ASN A 140 19.93 -10.42 18.96
C ASN A 140 18.41 -10.21 18.76
N LYS A 141 17.89 -10.31 17.53
CA LYS A 141 16.48 -10.10 17.19
C LYS A 141 16.04 -11.04 16.07
N LYS A 142 14.88 -11.66 16.27
CA LYS A 142 14.14 -12.43 15.25
C LYS A 142 12.92 -11.64 14.78
N TYR A 143 12.39 -12.02 13.64
CA TYR A 143 11.19 -11.43 13.04
C TYR A 143 10.27 -12.54 12.54
N SER A 144 8.97 -12.43 12.73
CA SER A 144 8.02 -13.49 12.34
C SER A 144 7.87 -13.59 10.81
N PHE A 145 7.87 -12.43 10.15
CA PHE A 145 7.60 -12.32 8.71
C PHE A 145 8.54 -11.35 7.97
N ALA A 146 8.68 -11.56 6.66
CA ALA A 146 9.29 -10.62 5.73
C ALA A 146 8.31 -10.24 4.61
N PHE A 147 8.01 -8.95 4.47
CA PHE A 147 7.38 -8.45 3.26
C PHE A 147 8.45 -7.98 2.28
N CYS A 148 8.37 -8.45 1.05
CA CYS A 148 9.43 -8.32 0.07
C CYS A 148 8.97 -7.46 -1.10
N VAL A 149 9.80 -6.51 -1.52
CA VAL A 149 9.52 -5.60 -2.64
C VAL A 149 10.69 -5.51 -3.61
N HIS A 150 10.38 -5.06 -4.83
CA HIS A 150 11.36 -4.60 -5.81
C HIS A 150 11.20 -3.08 -6.02
N PRO A 151 12.25 -2.35 -6.42
CA PRO A 151 12.12 -0.96 -6.88
C PRO A 151 11.21 -0.90 -8.12
N ARG A 152 10.41 0.15 -8.36
CA ARG A 152 9.60 0.23 -9.59
C ARG A 152 10.35 0.85 -10.77
N LYS A 153 11.42 1.60 -10.48
CA LYS A 153 12.33 2.23 -11.43
C LYS A 153 13.70 2.44 -10.80
N PHE A 154 14.74 2.63 -11.61
CA PHE A 154 16.12 2.86 -11.15
C PHE A 154 16.22 4.01 -10.13
N GLN A 155 15.41 5.06 -10.33
CA GLN A 155 15.36 6.22 -9.46
C GLN A 155 14.85 5.91 -8.05
N ASP A 156 14.02 4.87 -7.86
CA ASP A 156 13.53 4.49 -6.54
C ASP A 156 14.68 3.97 -5.67
N VAL A 157 15.63 3.22 -6.26
CA VAL A 157 16.86 2.78 -5.59
C VAL A 157 17.74 3.97 -5.22
N ILE A 158 17.90 4.93 -6.14
CA ILE A 158 18.67 6.16 -5.89
C ILE A 158 18.07 7.00 -4.76
N ASN A 159 16.74 7.05 -4.66
CA ASN A 159 16.02 7.76 -3.60
C ASN A 159 16.03 6.97 -2.27
N GLY A 160 16.06 5.64 -2.33
CA GLY A 160 16.34 4.75 -1.20
C GLY A 160 17.78 4.90 -0.69
N PHE A 161 18.73 5.19 -1.57
CA PHE A 161 20.16 5.19 -1.31
C PHE A 161 20.86 6.50 -1.64
N PRO A 162 20.68 7.60 -0.86
CA PRO A 162 21.29 8.89 -1.17
C PRO A 162 22.81 8.83 -1.41
N MET A 163 23.54 7.94 -0.71
CA MET A 163 24.98 7.75 -0.87
C MET A 163 25.37 7.24 -2.27
N ILE A 164 24.48 6.54 -3.00
CA ILE A 164 24.75 6.15 -4.40
C ILE A 164 24.74 7.35 -5.36
N LYS A 165 24.43 8.57 -4.90
CA LYS A 165 24.64 9.81 -5.65
C LYS A 165 26.11 10.24 -5.67
N ILE A 166 26.95 9.71 -4.77
CA ILE A 166 28.39 9.96 -4.73
C ILE A 166 29.11 9.15 -5.82
N VAL A 167 28.60 7.94 -6.14
CA VAL A 167 29.13 7.13 -7.25
C VAL A 167 28.85 7.85 -8.58
N PRO A 168 29.89 8.23 -9.36
CA PRO A 168 29.70 8.93 -10.62
C PRO A 168 28.84 8.12 -11.60
N ASN A 169 27.91 8.77 -12.29
CA ASN A 169 27.06 8.14 -13.30
C ASN A 169 27.78 8.04 -14.67
N ILE A 170 29.01 7.54 -14.65
CA ILE A 170 29.91 7.45 -15.80
C ILE A 170 29.96 5.99 -16.28
N PHE A 171 29.85 5.76 -17.59
CA PHE A 171 29.90 4.42 -18.23
C PHE A 171 29.02 3.33 -17.58
N GLY A 172 27.88 3.70 -16.99
CA GLY A 172 26.98 2.75 -16.31
C GLY A 172 27.51 2.17 -14.99
N LEU A 173 28.64 2.68 -14.46
CA LEU A 173 29.27 2.22 -13.21
C LEU A 173 28.28 2.15 -12.04
N ARG A 174 27.46 3.21 -11.90
CA ARG A 174 26.41 3.30 -10.88
C ARG A 174 25.40 2.15 -10.96
N GLU A 175 25.01 1.77 -12.17
CA GLU A 175 24.11 0.65 -12.39
C GLU A 175 24.81 -0.69 -12.08
N ALA A 176 26.08 -0.85 -12.48
CA ALA A 176 26.87 -2.04 -12.17
C ALA A 176 27.08 -2.24 -10.66
N VAL A 177 27.26 -1.16 -9.89
CA VAL A 177 27.30 -1.21 -8.42
C VAL A 177 25.94 -1.63 -7.86
N LEU A 178 24.85 -1.01 -8.30
CA LEU A 178 23.50 -1.35 -7.83
C LEU A 178 23.06 -2.77 -8.22
N LYS A 179 23.51 -3.30 -9.37
CA LYS A 179 23.32 -4.71 -9.75
C LYS A 179 24.04 -5.69 -8.82
N ARG A 180 25.14 -5.29 -8.19
CA ARG A 180 25.91 -6.11 -7.24
C ARG A 180 25.44 -5.96 -5.80
N LEU A 181 24.60 -4.98 -5.49
CA LEU A 181 23.98 -4.82 -4.18
C LEU A 181 23.11 -6.08 -3.89
N PRO A 182 23.41 -6.85 -2.82
CA PRO A 182 22.58 -7.98 -2.45
C PRO A 182 21.25 -7.51 -1.84
N PRO A 183 20.27 -8.40 -1.68
CA PRO A 183 19.03 -8.09 -0.96
C PRO A 183 19.31 -7.57 0.46
N PHE A 184 18.43 -6.70 0.95
CA PHE A 184 18.61 -6.02 2.24
C PHE A 184 17.28 -5.58 2.88
N ARG A 185 17.29 -5.40 4.20
CA ARG A 185 16.17 -4.84 4.95
C ARG A 185 16.12 -3.32 4.81
N LEU A 186 14.94 -2.80 4.50
CA LEU A 186 14.64 -1.36 4.45
C LEU A 186 14.21 -0.82 5.82
N SER A 187 13.32 -1.55 6.50
CA SER A 187 12.73 -1.14 7.78
C SER A 187 12.12 -2.33 8.52
N GLU A 188 11.71 -2.10 9.76
CA GLU A 188 10.85 -3.01 10.51
C GLU A 188 9.38 -2.65 10.28
N ILE A 189 8.52 -3.66 10.23
CA ILE A 189 7.06 -3.53 10.24
C ILE A 189 6.59 -3.97 11.62
N THR A 190 5.82 -3.13 12.33
CA THR A 190 5.32 -3.45 13.67
C THR A 190 3.80 -3.50 13.65
N LEU A 191 3.25 -4.52 14.30
CA LEU A 191 1.82 -4.84 14.34
C LEU A 191 1.50 -5.39 15.74
N ASN A 192 0.95 -4.56 16.63
CA ASN A 192 0.40 -4.96 17.95
C ASN A 192 1.14 -6.11 18.68
N GLY A 193 2.46 -6.00 18.86
CA GLY A 193 3.31 -6.99 19.53
C GLY A 193 4.18 -7.84 18.60
N GLU A 194 3.74 -8.05 17.36
CA GLU A 194 4.50 -8.71 16.30
C GLU A 194 5.46 -7.73 15.60
N THR A 195 6.63 -8.23 15.17
CA THR A 195 7.59 -7.46 14.36
C THR A 195 8.06 -8.27 13.16
N GLY A 196 7.80 -7.76 11.97
CA GLY A 196 8.34 -8.24 10.70
C GLY A 196 9.39 -7.28 10.11
N ILE A 197 9.88 -7.63 8.92
CA ILE A 197 10.83 -6.81 8.14
C ILE A 197 10.30 -6.48 6.76
N LEU A 198 10.55 -5.26 6.31
CA LEU A 198 10.43 -4.89 4.90
C LEU A 198 11.79 -5.14 4.22
N MET A 199 11.80 -5.90 3.14
CA MET A 199 13.02 -6.25 2.39
C MET A 199 12.95 -5.78 0.94
N CYS A 200 14.08 -5.31 0.41
CA CYS A 200 14.28 -5.00 -0.99
C CYS A 200 15.18 -6.08 -1.62
N VAL A 201 14.78 -6.64 -2.77
CA VAL A 201 15.65 -7.58 -3.53
C VAL A 201 16.89 -6.89 -4.12
N GLY A 202 16.84 -5.57 -4.29
CA GLY A 202 17.89 -4.77 -4.94
C GLY A 202 17.52 -4.39 -6.38
N TRP A 203 18.52 -3.96 -7.17
CA TRP A 203 18.35 -3.63 -8.58
C TRP A 203 18.74 -4.81 -9.48
N ASP A 204 17.91 -5.14 -10.46
CA ASP A 204 18.28 -6.04 -11.57
C ASP A 204 17.52 -5.67 -12.85
N ARG A 205 18.14 -5.82 -14.03
CA ARG A 205 17.46 -5.53 -15.31
C ARG A 205 16.36 -6.55 -15.61
N GLY A 206 16.49 -7.79 -15.13
CA GLY A 206 15.45 -8.81 -15.24
C GLY A 206 14.12 -8.42 -14.58
N MET A 207 14.13 -7.42 -13.68
CA MET A 207 12.95 -6.88 -13.00
C MET A 207 12.28 -5.71 -13.75
N PHE A 208 12.76 -5.33 -14.95
CA PHE A 208 12.21 -4.20 -15.72
C PHE A 208 12.13 -4.45 -17.23
N GLU A 209 13.00 -5.27 -17.80
CA GLU A 209 13.04 -5.50 -19.25
C GLU A 209 12.00 -6.53 -19.73
N LYS A 210 10.78 -6.07 -20.00
CA LYS A 210 9.88 -6.69 -20.99
C LYS A 210 9.44 -5.67 -22.04
N SER A 211 10.39 -5.24 -22.87
CA SER A 211 10.11 -4.55 -24.13
C SER A 211 9.89 -5.55 -25.26
N GLU A 212 8.65 -5.65 -25.74
CA GLU A 212 8.30 -6.42 -26.93
C GLU A 212 8.89 -5.74 -28.18
N ILE A 213 9.69 -6.46 -28.97
CA ILE A 213 10.29 -6.00 -30.25
C ILE A 213 10.28 -7.19 -31.24
N LYS A 214 10.15 -6.89 -32.54
CA LYS A 214 9.94 -7.82 -33.67
C LYS A 214 11.11 -8.79 -33.96
N HIS A 215 10.82 -9.72 -34.88
CA HIS A 215 11.27 -11.12 -34.93
C HIS A 215 12.77 -11.48 -34.95
N GLU A 216 13.68 -10.67 -35.52
CA GLU A 216 15.06 -11.14 -35.75
C GLU A 216 16.02 -10.84 -34.59
N ALA A 217 15.85 -9.70 -33.92
CA ALA A 217 16.52 -9.40 -32.65
C ALA A 217 16.01 -10.28 -31.49
N GLN A 218 15.05 -11.17 -31.74
CA GLN A 218 14.34 -11.96 -30.74
C GLN A 218 15.22 -13.01 -30.07
N VAL A 219 16.03 -13.78 -30.81
CA VAL A 219 16.72 -14.97 -30.23
C VAL A 219 17.81 -14.58 -29.23
N GLU A 220 18.67 -13.63 -29.58
CA GLU A 220 19.74 -13.17 -28.70
C GLU A 220 19.18 -12.36 -27.51
N LYS A 221 18.17 -11.52 -27.75
CA LYS A 221 17.50 -10.77 -26.69
C LYS A 221 16.70 -11.69 -25.75
N ASN A 222 16.08 -12.76 -26.24
CA ASN A 222 15.43 -13.78 -25.41
C ASN A 222 16.46 -14.46 -24.49
N LYS A 223 17.59 -14.95 -25.03
CA LYS A 223 18.67 -15.57 -24.21
C LYS A 223 19.21 -14.60 -23.15
N LYS A 224 19.34 -13.32 -23.49
CA LYS A 224 19.75 -12.27 -22.54
C LYS A 224 18.70 -12.01 -21.47
N GLN A 225 17.42 -11.90 -21.85
CA GLN A 225 16.30 -11.72 -20.93
C GLN A 225 16.12 -12.90 -19.97
N GLU A 226 16.32 -14.13 -20.47
CA GLU A 226 16.34 -15.35 -19.67
C GLU A 226 17.48 -15.33 -18.65
N ASN A 227 18.70 -14.97 -19.09
CA ASN A 227 19.85 -14.80 -18.19
C ASN A 227 19.64 -13.70 -17.12
N ASP A 228 19.02 -12.58 -17.47
CA ASP A 228 18.70 -11.49 -16.54
C ASP A 228 17.55 -11.89 -15.58
N LEU A 229 16.55 -12.65 -16.03
CA LEU A 229 15.50 -13.23 -15.17
C LEU A 229 16.09 -14.27 -14.19
N ASN A 230 16.99 -15.14 -14.66
CA ASN A 230 17.71 -16.11 -13.84
C ASN A 230 18.59 -15.42 -12.77
N GLN A 231 19.15 -14.24 -13.07
CA GLN A 231 19.85 -13.41 -12.07
C GLN A 231 18.88 -12.78 -11.05
N ALA A 232 17.73 -12.26 -11.52
CA ALA A 232 16.69 -11.75 -10.64
C ALA A 232 16.16 -12.83 -9.67
N GLN A 233 15.91 -14.05 -10.16
CA GLN A 233 15.50 -15.20 -9.34
C GLN A 233 16.57 -15.57 -8.30
N LYS A 234 17.85 -15.63 -8.67
CA LYS A 234 18.95 -15.87 -7.71
C LYS A 234 19.00 -14.81 -6.60
N LYS A 235 18.64 -13.55 -6.89
CA LYS A 235 18.50 -12.52 -5.85
C LYS A 235 17.26 -12.73 -4.97
N ILE A 236 16.13 -13.15 -5.53
CA ILE A 236 14.90 -13.47 -4.78
C ILE A 236 15.16 -14.64 -3.82
N VAL A 237 15.83 -15.70 -4.27
CA VAL A 237 16.26 -16.82 -3.41
C VAL A 237 17.20 -16.33 -2.30
N ARG A 238 18.23 -15.53 -2.62
CA ARG A 238 19.13 -14.95 -1.60
C ARG A 238 18.43 -14.03 -0.60
N MET A 239 17.36 -13.35 -1.01
CA MET A 239 16.53 -12.56 -0.10
C MET A 239 15.79 -13.46 0.90
N ALA A 240 15.23 -14.58 0.44
CA ALA A 240 14.61 -15.56 1.31
C ALA A 240 15.62 -16.21 2.27
N VAL A 241 16.85 -16.49 1.81
CA VAL A 241 17.96 -16.95 2.68
C VAL A 241 18.26 -15.92 3.77
N LEU A 242 18.38 -14.65 3.41
CA LEU A 242 18.59 -13.57 4.39
C LEU A 242 17.42 -13.45 5.38
N ALA A 243 16.16 -13.57 4.90
CA ALA A 243 14.98 -13.57 5.76
C ALA A 243 15.01 -14.73 6.76
N LYS A 244 15.26 -15.97 6.29
CA LYS A 244 15.36 -17.17 7.14
C LYS A 244 16.46 -17.03 8.19
N ARG A 245 17.61 -16.46 7.84
CA ARG A 245 18.71 -16.18 8.79
C ARG A 245 18.35 -15.12 9.84
N TRP A 246 17.39 -14.24 9.55
CA TRP A 246 16.74 -13.33 10.51
C TRP A 246 15.60 -13.98 11.32
N GLY A 247 15.40 -15.29 11.19
CA GLY A 247 14.39 -16.05 11.94
C GLY A 247 12.98 -15.99 11.36
N VAL A 248 12.81 -15.47 10.14
CA VAL A 248 11.53 -15.36 9.44
C VAL A 248 10.97 -16.73 9.11
N GLU A 249 9.66 -16.86 9.28
CA GLU A 249 8.90 -18.05 8.90
C GLU A 249 7.93 -17.79 7.74
N TYR A 250 7.40 -16.57 7.59
CA TYR A 250 6.47 -16.19 6.52
C TYR A 250 7.08 -15.15 5.58
N ILE A 251 6.95 -15.32 4.27
CA ILE A 251 7.46 -14.37 3.28
C ILE A 251 6.38 -14.00 2.24
N GLY A 252 6.10 -12.70 2.13
CA GLY A 252 5.12 -12.16 1.18
C GLY A 252 5.79 -11.42 0.03
N LEU A 253 5.46 -11.79 -1.21
CA LEU A 253 6.05 -11.23 -2.43
C LEU A 253 5.18 -10.10 -3.00
N GLY A 254 5.61 -8.86 -2.84
CA GLY A 254 4.87 -7.67 -3.29
C GLY A 254 5.11 -7.25 -4.75
N ALA A 255 4.12 -6.55 -5.31
CA ALA A 255 4.12 -5.99 -6.66
C ALA A 255 4.44 -7.03 -7.74
N LEU A 256 5.53 -6.88 -8.50
CA LEU A 256 5.91 -7.81 -9.58
C LEU A 256 6.86 -8.92 -9.11
N LEU A 257 7.20 -9.00 -7.82
CA LEU A 257 8.03 -10.11 -7.31
C LEU A 257 7.43 -11.49 -7.60
N PRO A 258 6.11 -11.75 -7.46
CA PRO A 258 5.50 -12.99 -7.92
C PRO A 258 5.86 -13.31 -9.37
N ARG A 259 5.82 -12.32 -10.28
CA ARG A 259 6.17 -12.54 -11.69
C ARG A 259 7.64 -12.92 -11.87
N TYR A 260 8.54 -12.29 -11.12
CA TYR A 260 9.98 -12.54 -11.22
C TYR A 260 10.42 -13.81 -10.52
N SER A 261 9.71 -14.27 -9.49
CA SER A 261 9.96 -15.51 -8.75
C SER A 261 9.35 -16.76 -9.39
N ASN A 262 8.86 -16.67 -10.63
CA ASN A 262 8.01 -17.69 -11.27
C ASN A 262 6.81 -18.07 -10.38
N TYR A 263 6.00 -17.08 -10.02
CA TYR A 263 4.88 -17.15 -9.08
C TYR A 263 5.22 -17.79 -7.72
N GLY A 264 6.47 -17.71 -7.29
CA GLY A 264 6.97 -18.27 -6.03
C GLY A 264 7.73 -19.59 -6.19
N TYR A 265 7.62 -20.29 -7.32
CA TYR A 265 8.31 -21.57 -7.55
C TYR A 265 9.85 -21.48 -7.46
N CYS A 266 10.48 -20.31 -7.66
CA CYS A 266 11.92 -20.21 -7.44
C CYS A 266 12.33 -20.41 -5.96
N LEU A 267 11.40 -20.20 -5.03
CA LEU A 267 11.59 -20.43 -3.59
C LEU A 267 11.23 -21.88 -3.18
N HIS A 268 10.30 -22.51 -3.91
CA HIS A 268 9.86 -23.90 -3.73
C HIS A 268 9.98 -24.64 -5.08
N PRO A 269 11.19 -25.10 -5.46
CA PRO A 269 11.39 -25.88 -6.68
C PRO A 269 10.60 -27.18 -6.63
N GLY A 270 10.17 -27.69 -7.79
CA GLY A 270 9.40 -28.94 -7.87
C GLY A 270 10.26 -30.18 -7.61
N GLU A 271 9.64 -31.35 -7.41
CA GLU A 271 10.35 -32.61 -7.17
C GLU A 271 11.34 -33.00 -8.29
N GLN A 272 11.10 -32.54 -9.52
CA GLN A 272 11.94 -32.79 -10.70
C GLN A 272 13.09 -31.77 -10.85
N ASP A 273 13.08 -30.67 -10.08
CA ASP A 273 14.08 -29.62 -10.14
C ASP A 273 15.28 -29.95 -9.23
N LYS A 274 16.49 -29.59 -9.67
CA LYS A 274 17.68 -29.71 -8.84
C LYS A 274 17.68 -28.64 -7.74
N ILE A 275 17.31 -29.04 -6.53
CA ILE A 275 17.36 -28.19 -5.33
C ILE A 275 18.80 -27.67 -5.11
N THR A 276 18.92 -26.37 -4.85
CA THR A 276 20.20 -25.71 -4.51
C THR A 276 20.37 -25.56 -2.99
N LYS A 277 21.60 -25.41 -2.50
CA LYS A 277 21.89 -25.17 -1.07
C LYS A 277 21.14 -23.96 -0.49
N ASP A 278 20.96 -22.91 -1.29
CA ASP A 278 20.20 -21.73 -0.88
C ASP A 278 18.69 -22.06 -0.74
N GLN A 279 18.16 -22.98 -1.57
CA GLN A 279 16.78 -23.51 -1.46
C GLN A 279 16.61 -24.49 -0.29
N GLU A 280 17.60 -25.35 -0.03
CA GLU A 280 17.65 -26.20 1.18
C GLU A 280 17.61 -25.34 2.46
N GLU A 281 18.35 -24.23 2.54
CA GLU A 281 18.38 -23.37 3.73
C GLU A 281 17.02 -22.68 3.99
N ILE A 282 16.25 -22.34 2.95
CA ILE A 282 14.92 -21.70 3.09
C ILE A 282 13.76 -22.68 3.25
N ALA A 283 14.00 -23.99 3.24
CA ALA A 283 12.96 -25.01 3.40
C ALA A 283 12.10 -24.75 4.66
N GLY A 284 10.78 -24.93 4.53
CA GLY A 284 9.81 -24.61 5.57
C GLY A 284 9.66 -23.10 5.86
N LEU A 285 9.96 -22.23 4.90
CA LEU A 285 9.27 -20.93 4.83
C LEU A 285 7.85 -21.16 4.32
N THR A 286 6.90 -20.33 4.76
CA THR A 286 5.59 -20.18 4.11
C THR A 286 5.66 -19.01 3.14
N VAL A 287 5.49 -19.26 1.83
CA VAL A 287 5.55 -18.26 0.76
C VAL A 287 4.15 -17.89 0.28
N THR A 288 3.88 -16.60 0.20
CA THR A 288 2.66 -16.09 -0.44
C THR A 288 2.98 -15.05 -1.53
N THR A 289 2.26 -15.15 -2.64
CA THR A 289 2.18 -14.12 -3.68
C THR A 289 1.14 -13.04 -3.36
N GLY A 290 0.28 -13.27 -2.37
CA GLY A 290 -0.85 -12.41 -2.01
C GLY A 290 -2.01 -12.39 -3.00
N HIS A 291 -1.85 -12.98 -4.19
CA HIS A 291 -2.84 -12.82 -5.27
C HIS A 291 -4.22 -13.41 -4.96
N ALA A 292 -4.32 -14.52 -4.21
CA ALA A 292 -5.62 -15.08 -3.81
C ALA A 292 -6.42 -14.11 -2.92
N TYR A 293 -5.73 -13.45 -1.99
CA TYR A 293 -6.32 -12.40 -1.15
C TYR A 293 -6.64 -11.13 -1.96
N THR A 294 -5.81 -10.77 -2.97
CA THR A 294 -6.18 -9.73 -3.93
C THR A 294 -7.50 -10.05 -4.63
N VAL A 295 -7.68 -11.27 -5.14
CA VAL A 295 -8.95 -11.68 -5.79
C VAL A 295 -10.11 -11.61 -4.80
N LEU A 296 -9.90 -12.02 -3.54
CA LEU A 296 -10.92 -11.91 -2.50
C LEU A 296 -11.37 -10.47 -2.25
N VAL A 297 -10.42 -9.54 -2.06
CA VAL A 297 -10.71 -8.10 -1.87
C VAL A 297 -11.41 -7.53 -3.10
N ILE A 298 -10.93 -7.85 -4.30
CA ILE A 298 -11.57 -7.45 -5.57
C ILE A 298 -13.01 -7.96 -5.64
N SER A 299 -13.29 -9.21 -5.24
CA SER A 299 -14.64 -9.77 -5.30
C SER A 299 -15.59 -9.04 -4.34
N LYS A 300 -15.18 -8.76 -3.10
CA LYS A 300 -15.98 -7.93 -2.17
C LYS A 300 -16.26 -6.52 -2.74
N MET A 301 -15.24 -5.86 -3.31
CA MET A 301 -15.40 -4.55 -3.96
C MET A 301 -16.36 -4.59 -5.16
N VAL A 302 -16.18 -5.56 -6.07
CA VAL A 302 -17.01 -5.72 -7.29
C VAL A 302 -18.47 -6.04 -6.92
N ASN A 303 -18.69 -6.88 -5.91
CA ASN A 303 -20.04 -7.20 -5.42
C ASN A 303 -20.73 -5.95 -4.86
N LYS A 304 -20.07 -5.19 -3.97
CA LYS A 304 -20.65 -3.96 -3.41
C LYS A 304 -20.95 -2.90 -4.49
N LEU A 305 -20.06 -2.75 -5.48
CA LEU A 305 -20.30 -1.86 -6.63
C LEU A 305 -21.47 -2.34 -7.48
N ARG A 306 -21.57 -3.65 -7.78
CA ARG A 306 -22.70 -4.24 -8.53
C ARG A 306 -24.02 -4.01 -7.81
N GLU A 307 -24.09 -4.32 -6.51
CA GLU A 307 -25.25 -4.10 -5.65
C GLU A 307 -25.68 -2.63 -5.65
N THR A 308 -24.72 -1.70 -5.53
CA THR A 308 -24.99 -0.25 -5.53
C THR A 308 -25.55 0.21 -6.89
N ILE A 309 -24.99 -0.26 -8.01
CA ILE A 309 -25.49 0.05 -9.35
C ILE A 309 -26.91 -0.52 -9.56
N LEU A 310 -27.16 -1.76 -9.12
CA LEU A 310 -28.47 -2.40 -9.23
C LEU A 310 -29.53 -1.67 -8.40
N ALA A 311 -29.22 -1.29 -7.16
CA ALA A 311 -30.11 -0.51 -6.29
C ALA A 311 -30.48 0.83 -6.93
N VAL A 312 -29.48 1.60 -7.40
CA VAL A 312 -29.71 2.90 -8.06
C VAL A 312 -30.50 2.76 -9.37
N ARG A 313 -30.28 1.68 -10.14
CA ARG A 313 -31.07 1.36 -11.34
C ARG A 313 -32.54 1.04 -11.00
N ALA A 314 -32.77 0.25 -9.95
CA ALA A 314 -34.11 -0.09 -9.48
C ALA A 314 -34.88 1.15 -8.96
N GLU A 315 -34.22 2.00 -8.17
CA GLU A 315 -34.80 3.26 -7.66
C GLU A 315 -35.23 4.20 -8.80
N LYS A 316 -34.42 4.33 -9.85
CA LYS A 316 -34.77 5.17 -11.02
C LYS A 316 -35.92 4.62 -11.87
N LYS A 317 -36.09 3.30 -11.94
CA LYS A 317 -37.08 2.64 -12.82
C LYS A 317 -37.78 1.48 -12.09
N PRO A 318 -38.60 1.73 -11.05
CA PRO A 318 -39.13 0.66 -10.19
C PRO A 318 -40.01 -0.38 -10.90
N SER A 319 -40.57 -0.04 -12.07
CA SER A 319 -41.40 -0.92 -12.90
C SER A 319 -40.62 -1.77 -13.91
N VAL A 320 -39.28 -1.68 -13.94
CA VAL A 320 -38.41 -2.41 -14.88
C VAL A 320 -37.31 -3.13 -14.09
N PRO A 321 -37.08 -4.44 -14.31
CA PRO A 321 -35.96 -5.14 -13.69
C PRO A 321 -34.62 -4.43 -13.97
N ALA A 322 -33.85 -4.17 -12.90
CA ALA A 322 -32.56 -3.49 -13.02
C ALA A 322 -31.61 -4.30 -13.90
N LYS A 323 -31.06 -3.66 -14.94
CA LYS A 323 -30.10 -4.31 -15.84
C LYS A 323 -28.81 -4.64 -15.08
N GLU A 324 -28.37 -5.90 -15.16
CA GLU A 324 -27.08 -6.37 -14.65
C GLU A 324 -25.90 -5.57 -15.26
N PRO A 325 -24.98 -5.02 -14.42
CA PRO A 325 -23.82 -4.30 -14.92
C PRO A 325 -22.82 -5.20 -15.64
N ILE A 326 -22.10 -4.62 -16.60
CA ILE A 326 -21.02 -5.26 -17.33
C ILE A 326 -19.73 -5.15 -16.52
N VAL A 327 -19.19 -6.28 -16.09
CA VAL A 327 -17.91 -6.39 -15.37
C VAL A 327 -16.81 -6.76 -16.37
N ALA A 328 -15.97 -5.79 -16.72
CA ALA A 328 -14.81 -5.99 -17.56
C ALA A 328 -13.56 -6.32 -16.72
N ILE A 329 -12.73 -7.25 -17.19
CA ILE A 329 -11.53 -7.71 -16.49
C ILE A 329 -10.32 -7.58 -17.43
N VAL A 330 -9.43 -6.63 -17.11
CA VAL A 330 -8.23 -6.31 -17.88
C VAL A 330 -7.03 -7.07 -17.32
N GLY A 331 -6.44 -7.91 -18.17
CA GLY A 331 -5.46 -8.93 -17.79
C GLY A 331 -6.09 -10.32 -17.59
N ALA A 332 -7.26 -10.58 -18.20
CA ALA A 332 -8.04 -11.80 -17.99
C ALA A 332 -7.34 -13.11 -18.40
N ALA A 333 -6.34 -13.08 -19.30
CA ALA A 333 -5.52 -14.27 -19.63
C ALA A 333 -4.32 -14.48 -18.69
N GLY A 334 -4.17 -13.60 -17.69
CA GLY A 334 -3.30 -13.76 -16.52
C GLY A 334 -4.03 -14.47 -15.37
N SER A 335 -3.27 -15.00 -14.41
CA SER A 335 -3.83 -15.85 -13.36
C SER A 335 -4.80 -15.13 -12.43
N THR A 336 -4.43 -13.96 -11.88
CA THR A 336 -5.32 -13.14 -11.06
C THR A 336 -6.59 -12.73 -11.83
N GLY A 337 -6.47 -12.39 -13.12
CA GLY A 337 -7.60 -12.03 -13.97
C GLY A 337 -8.57 -13.18 -14.22
N ALA A 338 -8.06 -14.37 -14.56
CA ALA A 338 -8.89 -15.55 -14.75
C ALA A 338 -9.62 -15.97 -13.45
N CYS A 339 -8.93 -15.94 -12.32
CA CYS A 339 -9.53 -16.22 -11.02
C CYS A 339 -10.58 -15.16 -10.63
N SER A 340 -10.31 -13.86 -10.86
CA SER A 340 -11.32 -12.79 -10.69
C SER A 340 -12.56 -12.99 -11.56
N ALA A 341 -12.41 -13.52 -12.78
CA ALA A 341 -13.55 -13.80 -13.67
C ALA A 341 -14.41 -14.95 -13.13
N ARG A 342 -13.78 -16.04 -12.68
CA ARG A 342 -14.45 -17.17 -12.00
C ARG A 342 -15.17 -16.71 -10.75
N LYS A 343 -14.51 -15.95 -9.87
CA LYS A 343 -15.10 -15.43 -8.64
C LYS A 343 -16.25 -14.46 -8.92
N ALA A 344 -16.14 -13.58 -9.93
CA ALA A 344 -17.24 -12.68 -10.30
C ALA A 344 -18.47 -13.43 -10.83
N ALA A 345 -18.27 -14.47 -11.65
CA ALA A 345 -19.37 -15.33 -12.14
C ALA A 345 -20.05 -16.11 -11.00
N ALA A 346 -19.24 -16.73 -10.13
CA ALA A 346 -19.70 -17.42 -8.92
C ALA A 346 -20.49 -16.49 -7.99
N ASP A 347 -20.01 -15.26 -7.79
CA ASP A 347 -20.63 -14.23 -6.94
C ASP A 347 -21.85 -13.55 -7.57
N GLY A 348 -22.33 -14.02 -8.74
CA GLY A 348 -23.60 -13.59 -9.32
C GLY A 348 -23.53 -12.61 -10.48
N ALA A 349 -22.35 -12.19 -10.96
CA ALA A 349 -22.27 -11.37 -12.17
C ALA A 349 -22.82 -12.15 -13.39
N ARG A 350 -23.52 -11.46 -14.29
CA ARG A 350 -24.13 -12.09 -15.50
C ARG A 350 -23.65 -11.54 -16.83
N ASN A 351 -22.91 -10.42 -16.84
CA ASN A 351 -22.30 -9.86 -18.04
C ASN A 351 -20.80 -9.65 -17.77
N ILE A 352 -19.93 -10.49 -18.34
CA ILE A 352 -18.48 -10.42 -18.13
C ILE A 352 -17.75 -10.15 -19.45
N LEU A 353 -16.85 -9.17 -19.46
CA LEU A 353 -16.00 -8.83 -20.60
C LEU A 353 -14.53 -9.14 -20.27
N LEU A 354 -13.96 -10.16 -20.89
CA LEU A 354 -12.58 -10.59 -20.68
C LEU A 354 -11.64 -9.84 -21.65
N VAL A 355 -10.73 -9.02 -21.11
CA VAL A 355 -9.82 -8.19 -21.92
C VAL A 355 -8.37 -8.55 -21.65
N ASP A 356 -7.60 -8.81 -22.70
CA ASP A 356 -6.13 -8.87 -22.65
C ASP A 356 -5.55 -8.45 -24.02
N MET A 357 -4.23 -8.36 -24.17
CA MET A 357 -3.59 -7.94 -25.43
C MET A 357 -3.64 -9.03 -26.52
N GLU A 358 -3.63 -8.59 -27.78
CA GLU A 358 -3.63 -9.45 -28.97
C GLU A 358 -2.35 -10.29 -29.10
N LYS A 359 -2.35 -11.45 -28.44
CA LYS A 359 -1.29 -12.46 -28.54
C LYS A 359 -1.94 -13.83 -28.62
N LYS A 360 -1.55 -14.66 -29.60
CA LYS A 360 -2.14 -15.99 -29.84
C LYS A 360 -2.31 -16.85 -28.56
N THR A 361 -1.31 -16.87 -27.68
CA THR A 361 -1.35 -17.62 -26.41
C THR A 361 -2.28 -17.02 -25.35
N LYS A 362 -2.61 -15.72 -25.46
CA LYS A 362 -3.57 -15.04 -24.58
C LYS A 362 -4.98 -15.18 -25.11
N VAL A 363 -5.20 -14.97 -26.41
CA VAL A 363 -6.50 -15.18 -27.07
C VAL A 363 -7.02 -16.59 -26.78
N ALA A 364 -6.20 -17.63 -27.00
CA ALA A 364 -6.58 -19.01 -26.68
C ALA A 364 -6.93 -19.26 -25.20
N ARG A 365 -6.39 -18.47 -24.26
CA ARG A 365 -6.77 -18.53 -22.84
C ARG A 365 -8.09 -17.80 -22.57
N LEU A 366 -8.34 -16.67 -23.25
CA LEU A 366 -9.63 -15.98 -23.20
C LEU A 366 -10.75 -16.88 -23.76
N ASP A 367 -10.52 -17.53 -24.90
CA ASP A 367 -11.44 -18.51 -25.48
C ASP A 367 -11.72 -19.69 -24.54
N SER A 368 -10.68 -20.23 -23.89
CA SER A 368 -10.82 -21.31 -22.92
C SER A 368 -11.62 -20.88 -21.70
N LEU A 369 -11.31 -19.71 -21.13
CA LEU A 369 -11.99 -19.16 -19.96
C LEU A 369 -13.45 -18.80 -20.27
N LYS A 370 -13.75 -18.25 -21.46
CA LYS A 370 -15.11 -18.01 -21.93
C LYS A 370 -15.93 -19.30 -21.94
N LYS A 371 -15.42 -20.35 -22.60
CA LYS A 371 -16.10 -21.66 -22.69
C LYS A 371 -16.29 -22.32 -21.33
N GLU A 372 -15.31 -22.19 -20.44
CA GLU A 372 -15.39 -22.67 -19.07
C GLU A 372 -16.53 -21.99 -18.31
N LEU A 373 -16.55 -20.64 -18.30
CA LEU A 373 -17.55 -19.86 -17.58
C LEU A 373 -18.98 -20.06 -18.12
N GLU A 374 -19.15 -20.01 -19.45
CA GLU A 374 -20.45 -20.24 -20.11
C GLU A 374 -20.95 -21.69 -19.95
N GLY A 375 -20.06 -22.65 -19.69
CA GLY A 375 -20.42 -24.04 -19.40
C GLY A 375 -20.82 -24.31 -17.94
N ILE A 376 -20.50 -23.41 -17.00
CA ILE A 376 -20.78 -23.58 -15.56
C ILE A 376 -22.03 -22.80 -15.12
N TYR A 377 -22.28 -21.61 -15.67
CA TYR A 377 -23.32 -20.70 -15.20
C TYR A 377 -24.37 -20.40 -16.27
N GLU A 378 -25.59 -20.91 -16.10
CA GLU A 378 -26.71 -20.60 -17.00
C GLU A 378 -27.05 -19.10 -16.99
N GLY A 379 -27.30 -18.53 -18.17
CA GLY A 379 -27.60 -17.11 -18.36
C GLY A 379 -26.42 -16.16 -18.20
N LEU A 380 -25.19 -16.67 -18.00
CA LEU A 380 -23.97 -15.87 -18.04
C LEU A 380 -23.58 -15.54 -19.48
N THR A 381 -23.48 -14.25 -19.81
CA THR A 381 -22.91 -13.76 -21.08
C THR A 381 -21.44 -13.41 -20.88
N VAL A 382 -20.55 -14.07 -21.64
CA VAL A 382 -19.11 -13.76 -21.61
C VAL A 382 -18.62 -13.28 -22.98
N GLU A 383 -18.09 -12.07 -23.04
CA GLU A 383 -17.43 -11.52 -24.22
C GLU A 383 -15.91 -11.53 -24.06
N ILE A 384 -15.18 -11.58 -25.16
CA ILE A 384 -13.72 -11.45 -25.19
C ILE A 384 -13.32 -10.26 -26.06
N SER A 385 -12.28 -9.53 -25.66
CA SER A 385 -11.69 -8.46 -26.45
C SER A 385 -10.17 -8.48 -26.36
N THR A 386 -9.51 -8.16 -27.48
CA THR A 386 -8.06 -7.92 -27.55
C THR A 386 -7.68 -6.44 -27.37
N SER A 387 -8.68 -5.57 -27.17
CA SER A 387 -8.54 -4.11 -27.12
C SER A 387 -9.27 -3.49 -25.92
N VAL A 388 -8.62 -2.50 -25.29
CA VAL A 388 -9.19 -1.67 -24.22
C VAL A 388 -10.31 -0.74 -24.69
N GLU A 389 -10.52 -0.58 -25.99
CA GLU A 389 -11.66 0.16 -26.56
C GLU A 389 -13.02 -0.46 -26.17
N ALA A 390 -13.05 -1.79 -25.95
CA ALA A 390 -14.26 -2.49 -25.52
C ALA A 390 -14.75 -2.07 -24.11
N LEU A 391 -13.88 -1.42 -23.31
CA LEU A 391 -14.24 -0.93 -21.98
C LEU A 391 -15.32 0.18 -22.00
N LYS A 392 -15.60 0.78 -23.17
CA LYS A 392 -16.67 1.77 -23.36
C LYS A 392 -18.07 1.26 -22.99
N GLY A 393 -18.29 -0.06 -22.98
CA GLY A 393 -19.54 -0.66 -22.49
C GLY A 393 -19.59 -0.90 -20.98
N ALA A 394 -18.42 -1.03 -20.32
CA ALA A 394 -18.29 -1.57 -18.97
C ALA A 394 -18.79 -0.63 -17.87
N ASP A 395 -19.50 -1.18 -16.89
CA ASP A 395 -19.90 -0.46 -15.67
C ASP A 395 -18.81 -0.56 -14.58
N ILE A 396 -18.16 -1.72 -14.49
CA ILE A 396 -17.07 -2.00 -13.55
C ILE A 396 -15.89 -2.54 -14.36
N VAL A 397 -14.70 -1.97 -14.21
CA VAL A 397 -13.46 -2.37 -14.88
C VAL A 397 -12.43 -2.80 -13.84
N VAL A 398 -12.18 -4.10 -13.71
CA VAL A 398 -11.13 -4.66 -12.85
C VAL A 398 -9.81 -4.67 -13.62
N VAL A 399 -8.74 -4.12 -13.04
CA VAL A 399 -7.42 -4.00 -13.66
C VAL A 399 -6.39 -4.78 -12.84
N VAL A 400 -6.02 -5.96 -13.35
CA VAL A 400 -5.08 -6.91 -12.72
C VAL A 400 -4.00 -7.33 -13.73
N SER A 401 -3.48 -6.34 -14.45
CA SER A 401 -2.52 -6.49 -15.53
C SER A 401 -1.07 -6.38 -15.05
N SER A 402 -0.16 -7.05 -15.77
CA SER A 402 1.30 -6.96 -15.57
C SER A 402 2.00 -6.13 -16.67
N ALA A 403 1.27 -5.22 -17.32
CA ALA A 403 1.84 -4.26 -18.25
C ALA A 403 2.70 -3.23 -17.49
N PRO A 404 3.83 -2.79 -18.06
CA PRO A 404 4.77 -1.88 -17.39
C PRO A 404 4.32 -0.41 -17.39
N ASN A 405 3.30 -0.07 -18.18
CA ASN A 405 2.88 1.30 -18.50
C ASN A 405 1.37 1.47 -18.28
N VAL A 406 0.92 2.73 -18.25
CA VAL A 406 -0.51 3.08 -18.36
C VAL A 406 -1.08 2.59 -19.69
N ILE A 407 -2.22 1.89 -19.62
CA ILE A 407 -2.97 1.33 -20.75
C ILE A 407 -4.45 1.74 -20.76
N ILE A 408 -4.99 2.23 -19.64
CA ILE A 408 -6.37 2.73 -19.54
C ILE A 408 -6.36 4.25 -19.38
N LYS A 409 -7.19 4.94 -20.16
CA LYS A 409 -7.34 6.40 -20.18
C LYS A 409 -8.82 6.79 -20.21
N SER A 410 -9.10 8.09 -20.08
CA SER A 410 -10.44 8.68 -20.07
C SER A 410 -11.28 8.31 -21.29
N GLU A 411 -10.68 8.23 -22.49
CA GLU A 411 -11.41 7.91 -23.73
C GLU A 411 -11.92 6.46 -23.81
N HIS A 412 -11.42 5.54 -22.96
CA HIS A 412 -11.87 4.15 -22.91
C HIS A 412 -13.08 3.93 -21.98
N LEU A 413 -13.51 4.94 -21.21
CA LEU A 413 -14.43 4.78 -20.07
C LEU A 413 -15.69 5.65 -20.21
N LYS A 414 -16.86 5.02 -20.10
CA LYS A 414 -18.16 5.70 -20.07
C LYS A 414 -18.43 6.44 -18.75
N ASP A 415 -19.40 7.33 -18.76
CA ASP A 415 -19.92 7.91 -17.51
C ASP A 415 -20.58 6.82 -16.64
N GLY A 416 -20.43 6.94 -15.33
CA GLY A 416 -20.86 5.96 -14.33
C GLY A 416 -19.94 4.74 -14.19
N CYS A 417 -18.77 4.75 -14.82
CA CYS A 417 -17.82 3.64 -14.76
C CYS A 417 -16.99 3.67 -13.45
N PHE A 418 -16.85 2.51 -12.81
CA PHE A 418 -15.91 2.27 -11.71
C PHE A 418 -14.71 1.47 -12.20
N VAL A 419 -13.49 1.90 -11.88
CA VAL A 419 -12.25 1.20 -12.23
C VAL A 419 -11.56 0.71 -10.97
N VAL A 420 -11.49 -0.60 -10.76
CA VAL A 420 -10.84 -1.24 -9.60
C VAL A 420 -9.41 -1.64 -9.99
N ASP A 421 -8.41 -0.90 -9.51
CA ASP A 421 -7.02 -0.98 -9.96
C ASP A 421 -6.05 -1.48 -8.86
N ASP A 422 -5.58 -2.72 -9.03
CA ASP A 422 -4.56 -3.38 -8.19
C ASP A 422 -3.11 -3.07 -8.64
N THR A 423 -2.94 -2.46 -9.83
CA THR A 423 -1.65 -2.57 -10.55
C THR A 423 -0.51 -1.74 -9.93
N GLN A 424 0.65 -2.39 -9.85
CA GLN A 424 1.93 -1.80 -9.44
C GLN A 424 3.06 -2.30 -10.38
N PRO A 425 3.54 -1.50 -11.36
CA PRO A 425 3.20 -0.10 -11.63
C PRO A 425 1.75 0.14 -12.09
N VAL A 426 1.27 1.37 -11.91
CA VAL A 426 -0.10 1.79 -12.23
C VAL A 426 -0.37 1.70 -13.74
N ASN A 427 -1.46 1.02 -14.10
CA ASN A 427 -1.94 0.79 -15.46
C ASN A 427 -3.08 1.76 -15.88
N VAL A 428 -3.64 2.52 -14.94
CA VAL A 428 -4.73 3.49 -15.16
C VAL A 428 -4.18 4.93 -15.15
N CYS A 429 -4.60 5.76 -16.10
CA CYS A 429 -4.11 7.14 -16.21
C CYS A 429 -4.56 7.98 -15.00
N PRO A 430 -3.65 8.57 -14.19
CA PRO A 430 -4.04 9.38 -13.04
C PRO A 430 -4.90 10.60 -13.39
N GLN A 431 -4.81 11.07 -14.64
CA GLN A 431 -5.53 12.23 -15.16
C GLN A 431 -7.05 12.00 -15.23
N ILE A 432 -7.54 10.75 -15.22
CA ILE A 432 -8.97 10.40 -15.20
C ILE A 432 -9.69 11.08 -14.01
N SER A 433 -9.05 11.12 -12.83
CA SER A 433 -9.60 11.78 -11.64
C SER A 433 -9.77 13.30 -11.77
N ILE A 434 -9.21 13.91 -12.82
CA ILE A 434 -9.35 15.33 -13.13
C ILE A 434 -10.31 15.51 -14.31
N GLU A 435 -10.07 14.81 -15.42
CA GLU A 435 -10.86 14.92 -16.67
C GLU A 435 -12.29 14.38 -16.55
N ARG A 436 -12.52 13.41 -15.67
CA ARG A 436 -13.80 12.68 -15.53
C ARG A 436 -14.31 12.74 -14.08
N LYS A 437 -13.89 13.76 -13.31
CA LYS A 437 -14.26 13.95 -11.91
C LYS A 437 -15.79 13.96 -11.75
N GLY A 438 -16.32 13.10 -10.88
CA GLY A 438 -17.77 12.95 -10.65
C GLY A 438 -18.50 12.11 -11.70
N HIS A 439 -17.83 11.66 -12.76
CA HIS A 439 -18.39 10.80 -13.81
C HIS A 439 -17.74 9.42 -13.87
N VAL A 440 -16.46 9.30 -13.50
CA VAL A 440 -15.71 8.03 -13.43
C VAL A 440 -14.95 7.98 -12.11
N GLN A 441 -15.09 6.88 -11.36
CA GLN A 441 -14.30 6.66 -10.16
C GLN A 441 -13.21 5.62 -10.42
N VAL A 442 -11.96 5.98 -10.15
CA VAL A 442 -10.87 5.00 -10.06
C VAL A 442 -10.62 4.68 -8.59
N LEU A 443 -10.55 3.40 -8.28
CA LEU A 443 -10.48 2.82 -6.94
C LEU A 443 -9.22 1.97 -6.80
N LYS A 444 -8.53 2.08 -5.66
CA LYS A 444 -7.39 1.23 -5.32
C LYS A 444 -7.82 0.01 -4.53
N VAL A 445 -7.22 -1.13 -4.86
CA VAL A 445 -7.39 -2.38 -4.11
C VAL A 445 -6.49 -2.35 -2.88
N LEU A 446 -7.09 -2.09 -1.72
CA LEU A 446 -6.43 -2.01 -0.41
C LEU A 446 -7.26 -2.80 0.61
N ALA A 447 -6.61 -3.29 1.66
CA ALA A 447 -7.27 -4.02 2.75
C ALA A 447 -6.89 -3.42 4.12
N PRO A 448 -7.82 -3.41 5.10
CA PRO A 448 -7.58 -2.86 6.43
C PRO A 448 -6.75 -3.82 7.29
N VAL A 449 -5.77 -3.29 7.99
CA VAL A 449 -4.92 -4.01 8.96
C VAL A 449 -4.78 -3.15 10.21
N LYS A 450 -5.78 -3.26 11.10
CA LYS A 450 -5.86 -2.52 12.37
C LYS A 450 -4.54 -2.64 13.16
N GLY A 451 -3.99 -1.50 13.57
CA GLY A 451 -2.76 -1.42 14.37
C GLY A 451 -1.45 -1.62 13.60
N ILE A 452 -1.47 -1.66 12.26
CA ILE A 452 -0.22 -1.62 11.49
C ILE A 452 0.38 -0.22 11.53
N PHE A 453 1.64 -0.13 11.97
CA PHE A 453 2.43 1.10 11.87
C PHE A 453 3.61 0.87 10.91
N PRO A 454 3.41 1.07 9.59
CA PRO A 454 4.52 1.06 8.66
C PRO A 454 5.40 2.29 8.90
N ARG A 455 6.63 2.07 9.41
CA ARG A 455 7.68 3.11 9.50
C ARG A 455 8.27 3.48 8.12
N TYR A 456 7.55 3.15 7.05
CA TYR A 456 7.99 3.21 5.67
C TYR A 456 6.77 3.36 4.76
N ARG A 457 6.63 4.51 4.09
CA ARG A 457 5.66 4.62 2.99
C ARG A 457 6.22 3.95 1.74
N PHE A 458 5.44 3.06 1.13
CA PHE A 458 5.79 2.40 -0.13
C PHE A 458 5.91 3.41 -1.28
N ASP A 459 5.11 4.47 -1.25
CA ASP A 459 5.30 5.67 -2.06
C ASP A 459 4.72 6.94 -1.41
N ARG A 460 4.73 8.08 -2.14
CA ARG A 460 4.20 9.36 -1.62
C ARG A 460 2.68 9.40 -1.48
N HIS A 461 1.96 8.42 -2.01
CA HIS A 461 0.49 8.38 -2.06
C HIS A 461 -0.08 7.45 -1.00
N THR A 462 0.70 6.44 -0.56
CA THR A 462 0.32 5.55 0.55
C THR A 462 -0.12 6.38 1.77
N PRO A 463 -1.39 6.28 2.21
CA PRO A 463 -1.89 7.04 3.35
C PRO A 463 -1.21 6.62 4.66
N LEU A 464 -1.37 7.44 5.70
CA LEU A 464 -1.03 7.06 7.08
C LEU A 464 -2.22 6.40 7.79
N THR A 465 -2.99 5.60 7.04
CA THR A 465 -4.11 4.80 7.55
C THR A 465 -3.65 3.41 7.97
N ASP A 466 -4.58 2.63 8.49
CA ASP A 466 -4.49 1.19 8.68
C ASP A 466 -4.68 0.38 7.38
N TYR A 467 -4.86 1.01 6.22
CA TYR A 467 -5.02 0.33 4.93
C TYR A 467 -3.68 0.10 4.22
N VAL A 468 -3.51 -1.13 3.71
CA VAL A 468 -2.29 -1.55 3.00
C VAL A 468 -2.62 -2.28 1.70
N PHE A 469 -1.61 -2.48 0.85
CA PHE A 469 -1.72 -3.38 -0.30
C PHE A 469 -2.06 -4.79 0.16
N THR A 470 -2.97 -5.44 -0.57
CA THR A 470 -3.51 -6.78 -0.30
C THR A 470 -2.44 -7.85 -0.10
N CYS A 471 -1.32 -7.78 -0.84
CA CYS A 471 -0.20 -8.71 -0.68
C CYS A 471 0.56 -8.56 0.66
N LEU A 472 0.46 -7.42 1.34
CA LEU A 472 0.91 -7.26 2.73
C LEU A 472 -0.19 -7.67 3.72
N ALA A 473 -1.46 -7.39 3.42
CA ALA A 473 -2.58 -7.82 4.24
C ALA A 473 -2.68 -9.36 4.34
N ASP A 474 -2.51 -10.08 3.23
CA ASP A 474 -2.45 -11.54 3.18
C ASP A 474 -1.32 -12.12 4.05
N LEU A 475 -0.12 -11.54 3.94
CA LEU A 475 1.01 -11.96 4.77
C LEU A 475 0.71 -11.77 6.26
N ILE A 476 0.13 -10.62 6.63
CA ILE A 476 -0.22 -10.31 8.02
C ILE A 476 -1.37 -11.20 8.51
N MET A 477 -2.37 -11.47 7.67
CA MET A 477 -3.46 -12.40 7.95
C MET A 477 -2.87 -13.78 8.27
N ARG A 478 -1.99 -14.34 7.43
CA ARG A 478 -1.35 -15.65 7.67
C ARG A 478 -0.53 -15.70 8.95
N VAL A 479 0.16 -14.62 9.28
CA VAL A 479 0.90 -14.52 10.56
C VAL A 479 -0.08 -14.57 11.73
N LYS A 480 -1.12 -13.73 11.72
CA LYS A 480 -2.14 -13.65 12.77
C LYS A 480 -2.94 -14.93 12.96
N THR A 481 -3.30 -15.62 11.89
CA THR A 481 -4.06 -16.89 11.91
C THR A 481 -3.16 -18.12 12.02
N THR A 482 -1.83 -17.93 12.04
CA THR A 482 -0.81 -18.99 11.98
C THR A 482 -0.90 -19.92 10.75
N LEU A 483 -1.55 -19.48 9.66
CA LEU A 483 -1.80 -20.28 8.46
C LEU A 483 -0.50 -20.61 7.69
N LYS A 484 0.08 -21.78 8.00
CA LYS A 484 1.28 -22.36 7.33
C LYS A 484 0.96 -22.98 5.97
N LYS A 485 0.28 -22.26 5.08
CA LYS A 485 -0.02 -22.71 3.72
C LYS A 485 0.59 -21.76 2.68
N ASP A 486 1.28 -22.33 1.70
CA ASP A 486 1.82 -21.58 0.57
C ASP A 486 0.71 -21.11 -0.38
N THR A 487 0.94 -19.99 -1.07
CA THR A 487 0.05 -19.51 -2.13
C THR A 487 0.91 -18.99 -3.27
N ILE A 488 1.41 -19.97 -4.03
CA ILE A 488 2.33 -19.86 -5.16
C ILE A 488 1.69 -20.46 -6.41
N GLY A 489 2.26 -20.16 -7.59
CA GLY A 489 1.73 -20.63 -8.86
C GLY A 489 0.54 -19.84 -9.37
N ALA A 490 -0.37 -20.52 -10.06
CA ALA A 490 -1.64 -19.94 -10.46
C ALA A 490 -2.60 -19.85 -9.26
N VAL A 491 -3.36 -18.76 -9.21
CA VAL A 491 -4.47 -18.55 -8.28
C VAL A 491 -5.66 -19.37 -8.76
N GLU A 492 -6.03 -20.36 -7.95
CA GLU A 492 -7.25 -21.13 -8.13
C GLU A 492 -8.35 -20.64 -7.16
N LEU A 493 -9.61 -20.93 -7.50
CA LEU A 493 -10.78 -20.37 -6.81
C LEU A 493 -10.89 -20.88 -5.37
N GLU A 494 -10.54 -22.14 -5.15
CA GLU A 494 -10.56 -22.83 -3.86
C GLU A 494 -9.63 -22.15 -2.84
N ALA A 495 -8.52 -21.57 -3.30
CA ALA A 495 -7.62 -20.79 -2.44
C ALA A 495 -8.26 -19.46 -2.03
N VAL A 496 -9.07 -18.84 -2.89
CA VAL A 496 -9.82 -17.62 -2.55
C VAL A 496 -10.91 -17.92 -1.51
N GLU A 497 -11.62 -19.04 -1.67
CA GLU A 497 -12.69 -19.49 -0.76
C GLU A 497 -12.17 -20.03 0.58
N GLU A 498 -10.98 -20.64 0.61
CA GLU A 498 -10.27 -20.96 1.84
C GLU A 498 -9.90 -19.68 2.60
N LEU A 499 -9.36 -18.67 1.91
CA LEU A 499 -9.03 -17.40 2.55
C LEU A 499 -10.27 -16.65 3.05
N ASP A 500 -11.38 -16.66 2.33
CA ASP A 500 -12.65 -16.06 2.79
C ASP A 500 -13.09 -16.70 4.13
N ARG A 501 -13.12 -18.04 4.18
CA ARG A 501 -13.42 -18.79 5.42
C ARG A 501 -12.46 -18.48 6.55
N VAL A 502 -11.15 -18.58 6.33
CA VAL A 502 -10.13 -18.27 7.35
C VAL A 502 -10.28 -16.83 7.87
N THR A 503 -10.58 -15.86 7.00
CA THR A 503 -10.77 -14.48 7.42
C THR A 503 -12.05 -14.27 8.23
N ALA A 504 -13.15 -14.93 7.87
CA ALA A 504 -14.41 -14.90 8.62
C ALA A 504 -14.26 -15.55 10.00
N GLU A 505 -13.67 -16.75 10.08
CA GLU A 505 -13.44 -17.50 11.32
C GLU A 505 -12.53 -16.76 12.33
N ASN A 506 -11.69 -15.84 11.85
CA ASN A 506 -10.73 -15.07 12.66
C ASN A 506 -11.10 -13.58 12.80
N GLU A 507 -12.32 -13.19 12.41
CA GLU A 507 -12.83 -11.80 12.48
C GLU A 507 -11.92 -10.78 11.76
N ILE A 508 -11.27 -11.20 10.67
CA ILE A 508 -10.37 -10.36 9.87
C ILE A 508 -11.18 -9.68 8.78
N HIS A 509 -11.43 -8.38 8.94
CA HIS A 509 -12.02 -7.55 7.88
C HIS A 509 -11.12 -7.57 6.65
N VAL A 510 -11.62 -8.11 5.53
CA VAL A 510 -10.88 -8.17 4.25
C VAL A 510 -11.08 -6.90 3.43
N PHE A 511 -12.29 -6.35 3.51
CA PHE A 511 -12.69 -5.07 2.97
C PHE A 511 -13.38 -4.33 4.12
N GLY A 512 -13.05 -3.05 4.32
CA GLY A 512 -13.87 -2.22 5.21
C GLY A 512 -15.19 -1.98 4.50
N GLU A 513 -16.31 -2.35 5.13
CA GLU A 513 -17.62 -2.19 4.54
C GLU A 513 -17.86 -0.70 4.23
N ASP A 514 -17.92 -0.38 2.94
CA ASP A 514 -18.01 0.98 2.35
C ASP A 514 -16.74 1.85 2.39
N ASP A 515 -15.58 1.28 2.74
CA ASP A 515 -14.29 1.97 2.71
C ASP A 515 -13.59 1.85 1.34
N PHE A 516 -14.05 2.66 0.40
CA PHE A 516 -13.43 2.84 -0.90
C PHE A 516 -12.28 3.86 -0.87
N PHE A 517 -11.24 3.64 -1.69
CA PHE A 517 -10.08 4.54 -1.78
C PHE A 517 -9.78 4.94 -3.22
N GLY A 518 -9.61 6.24 -3.47
CA GLY A 518 -9.35 6.80 -4.80
C GLY A 518 -7.89 6.68 -5.26
N LEU A 519 -7.56 7.31 -6.40
CA LEU A 519 -6.23 7.24 -7.01
C LEU A 519 -5.12 7.88 -6.15
N GLY A 520 -5.44 8.95 -5.43
CA GLY A 520 -4.55 9.56 -4.43
C GLY A 520 -4.62 8.87 -3.06
N GLN A 521 -5.39 7.77 -2.95
CA GLN A 521 -5.70 7.02 -1.76
C GLN A 521 -6.43 7.84 -0.68
N GLU A 522 -7.14 8.89 -1.11
CA GLU A 522 -8.25 9.52 -0.39
C GLU A 522 -9.40 8.53 -0.18
N LYS A 523 -10.11 8.60 0.95
CA LYS A 523 -11.34 7.84 1.16
C LYS A 523 -12.44 8.42 0.27
N VAL A 524 -13.18 7.54 -0.41
CA VAL A 524 -14.34 7.87 -1.26
C VAL A 524 -15.60 7.46 -0.49
N SER A 525 -16.59 8.34 -0.38
CA SER A 525 -17.81 8.06 0.37
C SER A 525 -18.75 7.13 -0.41
N ILE A 526 -19.64 6.42 0.29
CA ILE A 526 -20.67 5.61 -0.37
C ILE A 526 -21.68 6.52 -1.12
N GLU A 527 -21.83 7.77 -0.69
CA GLU A 527 -22.57 8.82 -1.38
C GLU A 527 -21.92 9.18 -2.73
N ASP A 528 -20.59 9.32 -2.80
CA ASP A 528 -19.87 9.55 -4.06
C ASP A 528 -20.02 8.35 -5.02
N ILE A 529 -19.94 7.12 -4.48
CA ILE A 529 -20.18 5.90 -5.27
C ILE A 529 -21.62 5.89 -5.81
N LYS A 530 -22.64 6.19 -4.99
CA LYS A 530 -24.03 6.31 -5.46
C LYS A 530 -24.21 7.42 -6.50
N ALA A 531 -23.57 8.57 -6.29
CA ALA A 531 -23.62 9.70 -7.23
C ALA A 531 -23.04 9.34 -8.61
N ILE A 532 -21.98 8.54 -8.65
CA ILE A 532 -21.40 8.05 -9.90
C ILE A 532 -22.26 6.94 -10.51
N ALA A 533 -22.83 6.04 -9.69
CA ALA A 533 -23.78 5.03 -10.15
C ALA A 533 -25.06 5.63 -10.77
N LEU A 534 -25.47 6.86 -10.39
CA LEU A 534 -26.55 7.59 -11.06
C LEU A 534 -26.24 7.91 -12.53
N PHE A 535 -24.98 8.01 -12.96
CA PHE A 535 -24.66 8.14 -14.40
C PHE A 535 -24.74 6.79 -15.14
N ALA A 536 -24.69 5.66 -14.43
CA ALA A 536 -24.81 4.33 -15.01
C ALA A 536 -26.27 3.82 -15.14
N ALA A 537 -27.28 4.61 -14.74
CA ALA A 537 -28.68 4.17 -14.55
C ALA A 537 -29.72 4.95 -15.38
#